data_AF-A0A8T5XJZ1-F1
#
_entry.id   AF-A0A8T5XJZ1-F1
#
_cell.length_a   1.000
_cell.length_b   1.000
_cell.length_c   1.000
_cell.angle_alpha   90.00
_cell.angle_beta   90.00
_cell.angle_gamma   90.00
#
_symmetry.space_group_name_H-M   'P 1'
#
loop_
_entity.id
_entity.type
_entity.pdbx_description
1 polymer ?
#
loop_
_entity_poly.entity_id
_entity_poly.type
_entity_poly.pdbx_seq_one_letter_code
_entity_poly.pdbx_strand_id
1 'polypeptide(L)'
;MDDVRINKYIEEVCNRISKDAVIKEIKEELYDHILGMTEDYKEAGFSYDEAVDKTLKQMGNPKKVGKGLNNAHRDRFNYSIMGITIFTVMVVLFTGFFGMKYSSFDKLEWILFAILAPVSVFYNYKILSGILKGKYNEEPIFYIRRVYGLSSMDLFFIWIFGFQILLMLFGNIMDFIEYDMDIFQFFSMVNILNIFFIEILGKRRSTPIYSNGLQQVARFVKWEDMKSYRWIKSHRKGKIIYELKIELKRGVSQVIIKVNKGQIDSINKLLKKKIS
;
A
#
# COMPACT_ATOMS: atom_id res chain seq x y z
N MET A 1 -22.14 15.38 23.97
CA MET A 1 -21.72 14.21 24.77
C MET A 1 -21.24 13.17 23.77
N ASP A 2 -19.95 12.82 23.77
CA ASP A 2 -19.39 11.86 22.82
C ASP A 2 -19.80 10.43 23.19
N ASP A 3 -20.88 9.93 22.60
CA ASP A 3 -21.37 8.57 22.88
C ASP A 3 -20.35 7.50 22.38
N VAL A 4 -20.02 6.57 23.26
CA VAL A 4 -19.03 5.50 22.99
C VAL A 4 -19.52 4.56 21.86
N ARG A 5 -20.83 4.32 21.75
CA ARG A 5 -21.43 3.47 20.72
C ARG A 5 -21.28 4.10 19.33
N ILE A 6 -21.54 5.41 19.22
CA ILE A 6 -21.37 6.18 17.97
C ILE A 6 -19.91 6.13 17.53
N ASN A 7 -18.99 6.46 18.44
CA ASN A 7 -17.56 6.45 18.16
C ASN A 7 -17.07 5.05 17.71
N LYS A 8 -17.52 3.99 18.38
CA LYS A 8 -17.20 2.62 18.02
C LYS A 8 -17.75 2.23 16.64
N TYR A 9 -18.99 2.62 16.33
CA TYR A 9 -19.58 2.38 15.01
C TYR A 9 -18.74 3.03 13.90
N ILE A 10 -18.42 4.32 14.06
CA ILE A 10 -17.64 5.08 13.06
C ILE A 10 -16.23 4.51 12.93
N GLU A 11 -15.59 4.12 14.04
CA GLU A 11 -14.28 3.47 14.01
C GLU A 11 -14.32 2.15 13.21
N GLU A 12 -15.34 1.33 13.43
CA GLU A 12 -15.54 0.09 12.68
C GLU A 12 -15.75 0.32 11.18
N VAL A 13 -16.50 1.36 10.80
CA VAL A 13 -16.67 1.77 9.40
C VAL A 13 -15.33 2.23 8.81
N CYS A 14 -14.64 3.15 9.49
CA CYS A 14 -13.37 3.73 9.06
C CYS A 14 -12.28 2.69 8.90
N ASN A 15 -12.25 1.67 9.76
CA ASN A 15 -11.26 0.58 9.70
C ASN A 15 -11.36 -0.29 8.43
N ARG A 16 -12.44 -0.16 7.65
CA ARG A 16 -12.64 -0.85 6.38
C ARG A 16 -12.37 0.02 5.16
N ILE A 17 -11.98 1.27 5.39
CA ILE A 17 -11.61 2.21 4.34
C ILE A 17 -10.09 2.30 4.25
N SER A 18 -9.59 2.02 3.06
CA SER A 18 -8.15 1.94 2.74
C SER A 18 -7.48 3.30 2.70
N LYS A 19 -8.16 4.31 2.15
CA LYS A 19 -7.59 5.62 1.82
C LYS A 19 -7.65 6.55 3.02
N ASP A 20 -6.49 6.78 3.63
CA ASP A 20 -6.35 7.66 4.81
C ASP A 20 -6.80 9.11 4.54
N ALA A 21 -6.59 9.61 3.31
CA ALA A 21 -6.92 10.99 2.93
C ALA A 21 -8.42 11.34 3.07
N VAL A 22 -9.31 10.37 2.89
CA VAL A 22 -10.78 10.58 2.98
C VAL A 22 -11.35 10.23 4.35
N ILE A 23 -10.56 9.61 5.25
CA ILE A 23 -11.06 9.15 6.55
C ILE A 23 -11.56 10.30 7.40
N LYS A 24 -10.87 11.45 7.36
CA LYS A 24 -11.26 12.61 8.18
C LYS A 24 -12.66 13.10 7.78
N GLU A 25 -12.87 13.34 6.49
CA GLU A 25 -14.14 13.78 5.92
C GLU A 25 -15.26 12.78 6.19
N ILE A 26 -15.03 11.48 5.90
CA ILE A 26 -16.01 10.42 6.17
C ILE A 26 -16.37 10.34 7.66
N LYS A 27 -15.38 10.53 8.55
CA LYS A 27 -15.62 10.51 10.00
C LYS A 27 -16.52 11.66 10.42
N GLU A 28 -16.28 12.86 9.90
CA GLU A 28 -17.07 14.06 10.16
C GLU A 28 -18.50 13.88 9.62
N GLU A 29 -18.65 13.47 8.36
CA GLU A 29 -19.97 13.23 7.73
C GLU A 29 -20.78 12.17 8.48
N LEU A 30 -20.17 11.03 8.83
CA LEU A 30 -20.87 9.99 9.59
C LEU A 30 -21.28 10.45 10.99
N TYR A 31 -20.44 11.24 11.64
CA TYR A 31 -20.73 11.75 12.97
C TYR A 31 -21.90 12.73 12.94
N ASP A 32 -21.85 13.70 12.02
CA ASP A 32 -22.91 14.69 11.84
C ASP A 32 -24.22 14.02 11.41
N HIS A 33 -24.16 13.03 10.52
CA HIS A 33 -25.34 12.29 10.08
C HIS A 33 -25.98 11.48 11.21
N ILE A 34 -25.18 10.78 12.02
CA ILE A 34 -25.68 10.04 13.19
C ILE A 34 -26.27 11.00 14.21
N LEU A 35 -25.64 12.16 14.46
CA LEU A 35 -26.18 13.13 15.40
C LEU A 35 -27.51 13.72 14.92
N GLY A 36 -27.64 14.05 13.64
CA GLY A 36 -28.89 14.51 13.05
C GLY A 36 -30.01 13.49 13.23
N MET A 37 -29.78 12.24 12.85
CA MET A 37 -30.75 11.15 13.04
C MET A 37 -31.09 10.91 14.51
N THR A 38 -30.12 11.05 15.41
CA THR A 38 -30.36 10.91 16.86
C THR A 38 -31.27 12.02 17.36
N GLU A 39 -31.08 13.25 16.88
CA GLU A 39 -31.94 14.38 17.24
C GLU A 39 -33.35 14.21 16.69
N ASP A 40 -33.52 13.75 15.44
CA ASP A 40 -34.84 13.44 14.86
C ASP A 40 -35.62 12.44 15.73
N TYR A 41 -34.94 11.40 16.25
CA TYR A 41 -35.58 10.44 17.16
C TYR A 41 -35.89 11.05 18.54
N LYS A 42 -35.07 11.97 19.05
CA LYS A 42 -35.38 12.68 20.30
C LYS A 42 -36.60 13.59 20.15
N GLU A 43 -36.69 14.31 19.05
CA GLU A 43 -37.85 15.13 18.71
C GLU A 43 -39.12 14.29 18.52
N ALA A 44 -38.97 13.05 18.05
CA ALA A 44 -40.05 12.07 18.00
C ALA A 44 -40.44 11.46 19.37
N GLY A 45 -39.84 11.94 20.47
CA GLY A 45 -40.19 11.56 21.84
C GLY A 45 -39.40 10.38 22.44
N PHE A 46 -38.36 9.88 21.77
CA PHE A 46 -37.49 8.83 22.32
C PHE A 46 -36.46 9.41 23.29
N SER A 47 -36.06 8.62 24.29
CA SER A 47 -34.91 8.99 25.12
C SER A 47 -33.62 9.03 24.29
N TYR A 48 -32.59 9.73 24.76
CA TYR A 48 -31.29 9.79 24.06
C TYR A 48 -30.72 8.39 23.78
N ASP A 49 -30.77 7.49 24.77
CA ASP A 49 -30.23 6.14 24.61
C ASP A 49 -30.99 5.31 23.57
N GLU A 50 -32.32 5.41 23.56
CA GLU A 50 -33.16 4.75 22.55
C GLU A 50 -32.96 5.36 21.16
N ALA A 51 -32.80 6.68 21.08
CA ALA A 51 -32.56 7.40 19.84
C ALA A 51 -31.22 6.99 19.21
N VAL A 52 -30.16 6.87 20.02
CA VAL A 52 -28.85 6.35 19.56
C VAL A 52 -28.99 4.92 19.07
N ASP A 53 -29.63 4.04 19.83
CA ASP A 53 -29.79 2.63 19.43
C ASP A 53 -30.61 2.49 18.13
N LYS A 54 -31.68 3.27 17.98
CA LYS A 54 -32.47 3.33 16.74
C LYS A 54 -31.66 3.86 15.57
N THR A 55 -30.93 4.95 15.78
CA THR A 55 -30.06 5.53 14.75
C THR A 55 -29.02 4.52 14.28
N LEU A 56 -28.30 3.87 15.19
CA LEU A 56 -27.30 2.86 14.83
C LEU A 56 -27.93 1.63 14.15
N LYS A 57 -29.14 1.25 14.55
CA LYS A 57 -29.89 0.18 13.87
C LYS A 57 -30.29 0.57 12.45
N GLN A 58 -30.68 1.82 12.22
CA GLN A 58 -31.03 2.36 10.91
C GLN A 58 -29.79 2.51 10.01
N MET A 59 -28.67 3.00 10.56
CA MET A 59 -27.36 3.02 9.89
C MET A 59 -26.88 1.62 9.49
N GLY A 60 -27.41 0.57 10.15
CA GLY A 60 -27.23 -0.81 9.76
C GLY A 60 -25.85 -1.35 10.08
N ASN A 61 -25.35 -2.29 9.27
CA ASN A 61 -24.12 -3.00 9.59
C ASN A 61 -22.88 -2.18 9.20
N PRO A 62 -21.98 -1.82 10.15
CA PRO A 62 -20.80 -1.01 9.86
C PRO A 62 -19.83 -1.69 8.89
N LYS A 63 -19.87 -3.03 8.78
CA LYS A 63 -19.10 -3.77 7.78
C LYS A 63 -19.56 -3.46 6.36
N LYS A 64 -20.88 -3.45 6.14
CA LYS A 64 -21.49 -3.19 4.83
C LYS A 64 -21.32 -1.73 4.43
N VAL A 65 -21.54 -0.80 5.36
CA VAL A 65 -21.35 0.63 5.13
C VAL A 65 -19.90 0.96 4.80
N GLY A 66 -18.95 0.48 5.62
CA GLY A 66 -17.52 0.68 5.35
C GLY A 66 -17.05 0.09 4.02
N LYS A 67 -17.64 -1.04 3.59
CA LYS A 67 -17.39 -1.61 2.26
C LYS A 67 -17.93 -0.71 1.14
N GLY A 68 -19.17 -0.23 1.27
CA GLY A 68 -19.79 0.67 0.29
C GLY A 68 -18.96 1.93 0.09
N LEU A 69 -18.60 2.59 1.20
CA LEU A 69 -17.73 3.78 1.19
C LEU A 69 -16.34 3.47 0.63
N ASN A 70 -15.71 2.38 1.06
CA ASN A 70 -14.40 2.01 0.53
C ASN A 70 -14.46 1.72 -0.98
N ASN A 71 -15.56 1.18 -1.52
CA ASN A 71 -15.72 0.95 -2.95
C ASN A 71 -15.93 2.25 -3.73
N ALA A 72 -16.74 3.19 -3.20
CA ALA A 72 -16.95 4.51 -3.80
C ALA A 72 -15.63 5.32 -3.87
N HIS A 73 -14.78 5.18 -2.86
CA HIS A 73 -13.48 5.86 -2.77
C HIS A 73 -12.28 4.97 -3.12
N ARG A 74 -12.50 3.77 -3.71
CA ARG A 74 -11.42 2.79 -3.90
C ARG A 74 -10.44 3.28 -4.95
N ASP A 75 -9.16 3.27 -4.60
CA ASP A 75 -8.10 3.46 -5.59
C ASP A 75 -8.07 2.26 -6.55
N ARG A 76 -8.32 2.49 -7.85
CA ARG A 76 -8.32 1.49 -8.96
C ARG A 76 -6.94 0.84 -9.23
N PHE A 77 -5.96 1.04 -8.36
CA PHE A 77 -4.55 0.97 -8.68
C PHE A 77 -3.91 -0.43 -8.57
N ASN A 78 -4.59 -1.46 -8.07
CA ASN A 78 -4.07 -2.83 -8.21
C ASN A 78 -3.79 -3.17 -9.69
N TYR A 79 -4.59 -2.62 -10.60
CA TYR A 79 -4.36 -2.73 -12.04
C TYR A 79 -3.16 -1.90 -12.52
N SER A 80 -2.89 -0.74 -11.93
CA SER A 80 -1.75 0.10 -12.28
C SER A 80 -0.40 -0.52 -11.88
N ILE A 81 -0.26 -1.09 -10.67
CA ILE A 81 0.98 -1.81 -10.29
C ILE A 81 1.16 -3.02 -11.19
N MET A 82 0.08 -3.79 -11.41
CA MET A 82 0.12 -4.96 -12.28
C MET A 82 0.55 -4.57 -13.70
N GLY A 83 0.02 -3.47 -14.24
CA GLY A 83 0.42 -2.92 -15.53
C GLY A 83 1.88 -2.48 -15.57
N ILE A 84 2.35 -1.74 -14.56
CA ILE A 84 3.77 -1.32 -14.46
C ILE A 84 4.70 -2.54 -14.34
N THR A 85 4.34 -3.55 -13.55
CA THR A 85 5.09 -4.80 -13.42
C THR A 85 5.17 -5.52 -14.77
N ILE A 86 4.05 -5.71 -15.46
CA ILE A 86 4.02 -6.36 -16.78
C ILE A 86 4.87 -5.57 -17.79
N PHE A 87 4.69 -4.25 -17.83
CA PHE A 87 5.47 -3.36 -18.69
C PHE A 87 6.97 -3.47 -18.40
N THR A 88 7.38 -3.49 -17.14
CA THR A 88 8.80 -3.65 -16.76
C THR A 88 9.35 -4.98 -17.26
N VAL A 89 8.63 -6.09 -17.11
CA VAL A 89 9.06 -7.39 -17.64
C VAL A 89 9.20 -7.36 -19.16
N MET A 90 8.24 -6.76 -19.87
CA MET A 90 8.31 -6.61 -21.32
C MET A 90 9.54 -5.82 -21.77
N VAL A 91 9.86 -4.71 -21.08
CA VAL A 91 11.03 -3.90 -21.38
C VAL A 91 12.34 -4.66 -21.12
N VAL A 92 12.44 -5.44 -20.04
CA VAL A 92 13.60 -6.33 -19.79
C VAL A 92 13.79 -7.30 -20.95
N LEU A 93 12.72 -8.00 -21.37
CA LEU A 93 12.79 -8.99 -22.44
C LEU A 93 13.17 -8.36 -23.80
N PHE A 94 12.57 -7.21 -24.10
CA PHE A 94 12.88 -6.44 -25.31
C PHE A 94 14.35 -6.02 -25.36
N THR A 95 14.87 -5.46 -24.25
CA THR A 95 16.27 -5.04 -24.13
C THR A 95 17.23 -6.20 -24.34
N GLY A 96 16.94 -7.36 -23.72
CA GLY A 96 17.78 -8.55 -23.86
C GLY A 96 17.79 -9.11 -25.27
N PHE A 97 16.63 -9.25 -25.91
CA PHE A 97 16.52 -9.82 -27.26
C PHE A 97 17.22 -8.96 -28.31
N PHE A 98 17.01 -7.64 -28.26
CA PHE A 98 17.56 -6.75 -29.27
C PHE A 98 19.00 -6.30 -28.97
N GLY A 99 19.37 -6.14 -27.70
CA GLY A 99 20.76 -5.85 -27.33
C GLY A 99 21.72 -6.92 -27.86
N MET A 100 21.34 -8.21 -27.80
CA MET A 100 22.16 -9.31 -28.35
C MET A 100 22.33 -9.21 -29.87
N LYS A 101 21.34 -8.64 -30.56
CA LYS A 101 21.30 -8.57 -32.02
C LYS A 101 22.06 -7.37 -32.59
N TYR A 102 22.04 -6.24 -31.90
CA TYR A 102 22.57 -4.97 -32.43
C TYR A 102 23.93 -4.55 -31.85
N SER A 103 24.53 -5.37 -30.98
CA SER A 103 25.87 -5.15 -30.40
C SER A 103 26.08 -3.81 -29.69
N SER A 104 25.01 -3.09 -29.37
CA SER A 104 25.07 -1.75 -28.79
C SER A 104 25.63 -1.71 -27.37
N PHE A 105 25.67 -2.85 -26.67
CA PHE A 105 26.19 -2.92 -25.31
C PHE A 105 27.66 -3.28 -25.24
N ASP A 106 28.40 -2.47 -24.51
CA ASP A 106 29.74 -2.81 -24.07
C ASP A 106 29.72 -3.99 -23.07
N LYS A 107 30.86 -4.69 -22.95
CA LYS A 107 30.98 -5.88 -22.08
C LYS A 107 30.53 -5.62 -20.64
N LEU A 108 30.83 -4.43 -20.11
CA LEU A 108 30.44 -4.06 -18.74
C LEU A 108 28.92 -3.91 -18.61
N GLU A 109 28.26 -3.33 -19.60
CA GLU A 109 26.81 -3.16 -19.62
C GLU A 109 26.08 -4.49 -19.73
N TRP A 110 26.62 -5.42 -20.53
CA TRP A 110 26.13 -6.79 -20.60
C TRP A 110 26.20 -7.52 -19.26
N ILE A 111 27.33 -7.39 -18.55
CA ILE A 111 27.51 -8.01 -17.24
C ILE A 111 26.50 -7.43 -16.24
N LEU A 112 26.32 -6.10 -16.23
CA LEU A 112 25.35 -5.43 -15.36
C LEU A 112 23.91 -5.86 -15.68
N PHE A 113 23.54 -5.91 -16.96
CA PHE A 113 22.22 -6.35 -17.40
C PHE A 113 21.95 -7.80 -17.00
N ALA A 114 22.90 -8.71 -17.23
CA ALA A 114 22.80 -10.13 -16.89
C ALA A 114 22.59 -10.37 -15.39
N ILE A 115 23.08 -9.47 -14.52
CA ILE A 115 22.87 -9.53 -13.07
C ILE A 115 21.55 -8.86 -12.67
N LEU A 116 21.26 -7.67 -13.18
CA LEU A 116 20.15 -6.84 -12.71
C LEU A 116 18.80 -7.27 -13.27
N ALA A 117 18.74 -7.76 -14.51
CA ALA A 117 17.50 -8.22 -15.13
C ALA A 117 16.86 -9.40 -14.37
N PRO A 118 17.57 -10.49 -14.03
CA PRO A 118 17.00 -11.58 -13.23
C PRO A 118 16.53 -11.13 -11.85
N VAL A 119 17.27 -10.22 -11.19
CA VAL A 119 16.88 -9.65 -9.89
C VAL A 119 15.58 -8.84 -10.02
N SER A 120 15.45 -8.04 -11.08
CA SER A 120 14.23 -7.28 -11.39
C SER A 120 13.03 -8.18 -11.62
N VAL A 121 13.18 -9.21 -12.46
CA VAL A 121 12.12 -10.17 -12.76
C VAL A 121 11.68 -10.92 -11.51
N PHE A 122 12.64 -11.37 -10.68
CA PHE A 122 12.33 -12.05 -9.42
C PHE A 122 11.57 -11.15 -8.43
N TYR A 123 11.95 -9.88 -8.32
CA TYR A 123 11.27 -8.92 -7.45
C TYR A 123 9.85 -8.61 -7.96
N ASN A 124 9.69 -8.40 -9.27
CA ASN A 124 8.39 -8.21 -9.90
C ASN A 124 7.48 -9.44 -9.74
N TYR A 125 8.02 -10.65 -9.90
CA TYR A 125 7.31 -11.90 -9.60
C TYR A 125 6.85 -11.96 -8.14
N LYS A 126 7.69 -11.57 -7.17
CA LYS A 126 7.29 -11.52 -5.75
C LYS A 126 6.15 -10.53 -5.50
N ILE A 127 6.21 -9.34 -6.10
CA ILE A 127 5.11 -8.35 -6.00
C ILE A 127 3.84 -8.90 -6.62
N LEU A 128 3.91 -9.38 -7.86
CA LEU A 128 2.75 -9.89 -8.58
C LEU A 128 2.12 -11.09 -7.87
N SER A 129 2.93 -12.08 -7.49
CA SER A 129 2.47 -13.25 -6.74
C SER A 129 1.90 -12.87 -5.37
N GLY A 130 2.46 -11.86 -4.71
CA GLY A 130 1.89 -11.27 -3.50
C GLY A 130 0.49 -10.71 -3.76
N ILE A 131 0.33 -9.85 -4.77
CA ILE A 131 -0.95 -9.22 -5.12
C ILE A 131 -1.99 -10.27 -5.50
N LEU A 132 -1.62 -11.25 -6.33
CA LEU A 132 -2.53 -12.30 -6.80
C LEU A 132 -2.97 -13.19 -5.64
N LYS A 133 -2.06 -13.63 -4.76
CA LYS A 133 -2.40 -14.41 -3.56
C LYS A 133 -3.33 -13.64 -2.61
N GLY A 134 -3.14 -12.33 -2.48
CA GLY A 134 -4.04 -11.46 -1.71
C GLY A 134 -5.43 -11.30 -2.33
N LYS A 135 -5.56 -11.35 -3.66
CA LYS A 135 -6.84 -11.17 -4.37
C LYS A 135 -7.71 -12.44 -4.39
N TYR A 136 -7.09 -13.62 -4.35
CA TYR A 136 -7.82 -14.90 -4.24
C TYR A 136 -8.47 -15.12 -2.87
N ASN A 137 -8.00 -14.39 -1.86
CA ASN A 137 -8.57 -14.44 -0.52
C ASN A 137 -9.59 -13.31 -0.39
N GLU A 138 -10.71 -13.65 0.24
CA GLU A 138 -11.88 -12.85 0.64
C GLU A 138 -11.65 -11.33 0.80
N GLU A 139 -12.72 -10.53 0.76
CA GLU A 139 -12.57 -9.09 0.96
C GLU A 139 -11.83 -8.71 2.26
N PRO A 140 -10.96 -7.68 2.24
CA PRO A 140 -10.20 -7.28 3.42
C PRO A 140 -11.12 -6.95 4.59
N ILE A 141 -10.83 -7.54 5.74
CA ILE A 141 -11.60 -7.33 6.97
C ILE A 141 -11.24 -6.03 7.67
N PHE A 142 -10.01 -5.52 7.42
CA PHE A 142 -9.43 -4.36 8.08
C PHE A 142 -8.30 -3.78 7.22
N TYR A 143 -8.12 -2.46 7.22
CA TYR A 143 -6.98 -1.79 6.59
C TYR A 143 -6.09 -1.11 7.63
N ILE A 144 -4.83 -1.53 7.73
CA ILE A 144 -3.82 -0.80 8.52
C ILE A 144 -3.36 0.39 7.69
N ARG A 145 -3.74 1.60 8.09
CA ARG A 145 -3.32 2.84 7.45
C ARG A 145 -1.88 3.15 7.84
N ARG A 146 -1.01 3.29 6.83
CA ARG A 146 0.41 3.52 7.05
C ARG A 146 0.70 5.00 7.24
N VAL A 147 1.48 5.33 8.26
CA VAL A 147 2.01 6.69 8.43
C VAL A 147 3.12 6.91 7.43
N TYR A 148 2.94 7.92 6.58
CA TYR A 148 3.83 8.25 5.48
C TYR A 148 5.13 8.90 5.97
N GLY A 149 6.22 8.53 5.30
CA GLY A 149 7.42 9.34 5.27
C GLY A 149 8.49 8.66 4.42
N LEU A 150 8.92 9.34 3.36
CA LEU A 150 10.06 8.90 2.56
C LEU A 150 11.31 8.92 3.44
N SER A 151 11.99 7.77 3.55
CA SER A 151 13.35 7.72 4.11
C SER A 151 14.31 8.53 3.24
N SER A 152 15.46 8.91 3.81
CA SER A 152 16.52 9.56 3.03
C SER A 152 16.92 8.68 1.85
N MET A 153 16.91 7.35 2.03
CA MET A 153 17.09 6.38 0.94
C MET A 153 15.99 6.46 -0.11
N ASP A 154 14.71 6.51 0.28
CA ASP A 154 13.61 6.63 -0.69
C ASP A 154 13.71 7.94 -1.51
N LEU A 155 14.12 9.05 -0.87
CA LEU A 155 14.35 10.32 -1.56
C LEU A 155 15.54 10.26 -2.52
N PHE A 156 16.62 9.62 -2.10
CA PHE A 156 17.80 9.39 -2.93
C PHE A 156 17.45 8.61 -4.20
N PHE A 157 16.69 7.52 -4.08
CA PHE A 157 16.23 6.75 -5.25
C PHE A 157 15.27 7.54 -6.16
N ILE A 158 14.38 8.37 -5.60
CA ILE A 158 13.53 9.27 -6.41
C ILE A 158 14.38 10.27 -7.20
N TRP A 159 15.41 10.85 -6.56
CA TRP A 159 16.32 11.79 -7.21
C TRP A 159 17.11 11.12 -8.34
N ILE A 160 17.68 9.94 -8.09
CA ILE A 160 18.36 9.16 -9.12
C ILE A 160 17.42 8.83 -10.29
N PHE A 161 16.17 8.45 -9.99
CA PHE A 161 15.16 8.18 -11.03
C PHE A 161 14.84 9.42 -11.86
N GLY A 162 14.59 10.56 -11.22
CA GLY A 162 14.34 11.82 -11.93
C GLY A 162 15.55 12.28 -12.75
N PHE A 163 16.75 12.17 -12.20
CA PHE A 163 17.99 12.51 -12.89
C PHE A 163 18.23 11.63 -14.12
N GLN A 164 17.94 10.33 -14.03
CA GLN A 164 18.03 9.44 -15.18
C GLN A 164 17.02 9.78 -16.27
N ILE A 165 15.77 10.13 -15.92
CA ILE A 165 14.78 10.60 -16.91
C ILE A 165 15.31 11.85 -17.64
N LEU A 166 15.95 12.77 -16.91
CA LEU A 166 16.57 13.96 -17.52
C LEU A 166 17.73 13.60 -18.46
N LEU A 167 18.62 12.70 -18.05
CA LEU A 167 19.69 12.18 -18.92
C LEU A 167 19.13 11.49 -20.17
N MET A 168 18.05 10.73 -20.01
CA MET A 168 17.36 10.09 -21.14
C MET A 168 16.81 11.13 -22.12
N LEU A 169 16.12 12.15 -21.62
CA LEU A 169 15.60 13.23 -22.48
C LEU A 169 16.73 13.98 -23.19
N PHE A 170 17.85 14.21 -22.50
CA PHE A 170 19.02 14.85 -23.08
C PHE A 170 19.69 13.98 -24.17
N GLY A 171 19.93 12.70 -23.91
CA GLY A 171 20.49 11.76 -24.89
C GLY A 171 19.63 11.68 -26.16
N ASN A 172 18.31 11.53 -26.04
CA ASN A 172 17.41 11.51 -27.20
C ASN A 172 17.48 12.81 -28.04
N ILE A 173 17.71 13.97 -27.41
CA ILE A 173 17.89 15.24 -28.13
C ILE A 173 19.23 15.24 -28.88
N MET A 174 20.31 14.78 -28.23
CA MET A 174 21.64 14.69 -28.84
C MET A 174 21.65 13.70 -30.00
N ASP A 175 21.08 12.51 -29.82
CA ASP A 175 21.00 11.49 -30.85
C ASP A 175 20.07 11.88 -32.01
N PHE A 176 19.02 12.67 -31.75
CA PHE A 176 18.19 13.28 -32.80
C PHE A 176 18.99 14.29 -33.65
N ILE A 177 19.91 15.00 -33.02
CA ILE A 177 20.82 15.94 -33.71
C ILE A 177 21.87 15.18 -34.52
N GLU A 178 22.36 14.03 -34.03
CA GLU A 178 23.44 13.25 -34.65
C GLU A 178 22.96 12.06 -35.53
N TYR A 179 21.64 11.80 -35.60
CA TYR A 179 21.02 10.66 -36.33
C TYR A 179 21.46 9.25 -35.87
N ASP A 180 22.08 9.11 -34.70
CA ASP A 180 22.62 7.85 -34.17
C ASP A 180 21.97 7.46 -32.84
N MET A 181 20.65 7.21 -32.85
CA MET A 181 19.91 6.82 -31.63
C MET A 181 20.26 5.39 -31.20
N ASP A 182 21.02 5.24 -30.11
CA ASP A 182 21.13 3.96 -29.41
C ASP A 182 19.97 3.75 -28.42
N ILE A 183 18.82 3.42 -29.00
CA ILE A 183 17.57 3.17 -28.28
C ILE A 183 17.69 2.00 -27.27
N PHE A 184 18.75 1.19 -27.31
CA PHE A 184 18.93 0.03 -26.45
C PHE A 184 19.56 0.39 -25.10
N GLN A 185 20.49 1.34 -25.07
CA GLN A 185 21.02 1.93 -23.83
C GLN A 185 19.91 2.65 -23.04
N PHE A 186 18.97 3.26 -23.76
CA PHE A 186 17.76 3.88 -23.18
C PHE A 186 16.91 2.87 -22.38
N PHE A 187 16.62 1.69 -22.93
CA PHE A 187 15.80 0.70 -22.23
C PHE A 187 16.53 0.00 -21.07
N SER A 188 17.85 -0.20 -21.15
CA SER A 188 18.62 -0.85 -20.09
C SER A 188 18.62 -0.04 -18.79
N MET A 189 18.73 1.29 -18.87
CA MET A 189 18.72 2.20 -17.71
C MET A 189 17.35 2.25 -17.01
N VAL A 190 16.24 2.21 -17.77
CA VAL A 190 14.86 2.20 -17.22
C VAL A 190 14.60 0.97 -16.33
N ASN A 191 15.23 -0.17 -16.63
CA ASN A 191 14.98 -1.43 -15.92
C ASN A 191 15.50 -1.45 -14.48
N ILE A 192 16.62 -0.78 -14.20
CA ILE A 192 17.32 -0.86 -12.90
C ILE A 192 16.52 -0.13 -11.80
N LEU A 193 15.77 0.91 -12.15
CA LEU A 193 15.08 1.75 -11.17
C LEU A 193 13.58 1.46 -11.00
N ASN A 194 12.95 0.76 -11.94
CA ASN A 194 11.53 0.38 -11.83
C ASN A 194 11.25 -0.46 -10.57
N ILE A 195 12.21 -1.31 -10.15
CA ILE A 195 12.14 -2.09 -8.90
C ILE A 195 11.94 -1.17 -7.69
N PHE A 196 12.76 -0.12 -7.58
CA PHE A 196 12.73 0.82 -6.47
C PHE A 196 11.47 1.68 -6.50
N PHE A 197 11.03 2.09 -7.69
CA PHE A 197 9.82 2.88 -7.86
C PHE A 197 8.57 2.11 -7.41
N ILE A 198 8.43 0.84 -7.79
CA ILE A 198 7.30 -0.01 -7.35
C ILE A 198 7.34 -0.20 -5.83
N GLU A 199 8.53 -0.40 -5.24
CA GLU A 199 8.66 -0.51 -3.79
C GLU A 199 8.19 0.77 -3.07
N ILE A 200 8.60 1.94 -3.56
CA ILE A 200 8.22 3.25 -3.00
C ILE A 200 6.71 3.48 -3.13
N LEU A 201 6.12 3.19 -4.29
CA LEU A 201 4.67 3.30 -4.51
C LEU A 201 3.89 2.37 -3.58
N GLY A 202 4.40 1.17 -3.34
CA GLY A 202 3.79 0.23 -2.41
C GLY A 202 3.88 0.67 -0.95
N LYS A 203 4.98 1.29 -0.52
CA LYS A 203 5.16 1.76 0.87
C LYS A 203 4.12 2.80 1.29
N ARG A 204 3.56 3.55 0.33
CA ARG A 204 2.54 4.60 0.53
C ARG A 204 1.11 4.06 0.65
N ARG A 205 0.88 2.80 1.03
CA ARG A 205 -0.47 2.23 1.00
C ARG A 205 -0.86 1.59 2.30
N SER A 206 -2.16 1.60 2.58
CA SER A 206 -2.71 0.79 3.66
C SER A 206 -2.43 -0.68 3.41
N THR A 207 -2.10 -1.42 4.46
CA THR A 207 -1.94 -2.88 4.43
C THR A 207 -3.32 -3.51 4.62
N PRO A 208 -3.92 -4.16 3.60
CA PRO A 208 -5.14 -4.92 3.82
C PRO A 208 -4.85 -6.15 4.68
N ILE A 209 -5.74 -6.39 5.62
CA ILE A 209 -5.77 -7.58 6.47
C ILE A 209 -6.93 -8.47 6.00
N TYR A 210 -6.64 -9.75 5.87
CA TYR A 210 -7.55 -10.81 5.45
C TYR A 210 -7.84 -11.76 6.61
N SER A 211 -8.83 -12.62 6.43
CA SER A 211 -9.17 -13.67 7.39
C SER A 211 -8.00 -14.63 7.64
N ASN A 212 -7.19 -14.91 6.62
CA ASN A 212 -6.08 -15.89 6.63
C ASN A 212 -4.66 -15.27 6.66
N GLY A 213 -4.52 -13.95 6.54
CA GLY A 213 -3.22 -13.29 6.67
C GLY A 213 -3.26 -11.78 6.47
N LEU A 214 -2.09 -11.17 6.31
CA LEU A 214 -1.93 -9.77 5.96
C LEU A 214 -1.17 -9.61 4.66
N GLN A 215 -1.53 -8.60 3.87
CA GLN A 215 -0.90 -8.30 2.59
C GLN A 215 0.06 -7.13 2.70
N GLN A 216 1.36 -7.38 2.53
CA GLN A 216 2.34 -6.35 2.20
C GLN A 216 2.52 -6.23 0.67
N VAL A 217 3.13 -5.13 0.25
CA VAL A 217 3.44 -4.81 -1.16
C VAL A 217 3.99 -6.00 -1.95
N ALA A 218 4.98 -6.69 -1.39
CA ALA A 218 5.69 -7.77 -2.08
C ALA A 218 5.47 -9.16 -1.45
N ARG A 219 4.60 -9.28 -0.45
CA ARG A 219 4.46 -10.53 0.32
C ARG A 219 3.10 -10.62 1.00
N PHE A 220 2.44 -11.76 0.81
CA PHE A 220 1.34 -12.18 1.67
C PHE A 220 1.90 -12.98 2.85
N VAL A 221 1.53 -12.61 4.08
CA VAL A 221 1.98 -13.27 5.30
C VAL A 221 0.79 -13.94 5.96
N LYS A 222 0.80 -15.28 6.00
CA LYS A 222 -0.26 -16.04 6.68
C LYS A 222 -0.14 -15.89 8.19
N TRP A 223 -1.27 -15.99 8.89
CA TRP A 223 -1.26 -15.98 10.35
C TRP A 223 -0.43 -17.13 10.95
N GLU A 224 -0.49 -18.32 10.34
CA GLU A 224 0.25 -19.52 10.74
C GLU A 224 1.77 -19.32 10.76
N ASP A 225 2.28 -18.46 9.89
CA ASP A 225 3.71 -18.16 9.74
C ASP A 225 4.21 -17.13 10.78
N MET A 226 3.31 -16.47 11.51
CA MET A 226 3.68 -15.48 12.53
C MET A 226 4.10 -16.17 13.82
N LYS A 227 5.23 -15.74 14.38
CA LYS A 227 5.77 -16.21 15.65
C LYS A 227 5.41 -15.25 16.79
N SER A 228 5.67 -13.96 16.60
CA SER A 228 5.48 -12.94 17.62
C SER A 228 5.19 -11.58 16.97
N TYR A 229 4.68 -10.63 17.74
CA TYR A 229 4.62 -9.23 17.34
C TYR A 229 4.99 -8.31 18.50
N ARG A 230 5.59 -7.17 18.19
CA ARG A 230 5.97 -6.14 19.17
C ARG A 230 5.74 -4.74 18.61
N TRP A 231 5.39 -3.82 19.47
CA TRP A 231 5.29 -2.40 19.13
C TRP A 231 6.60 -1.70 19.45
N ILE A 232 7.02 -0.82 18.54
CA ILE A 232 8.15 0.09 18.75
C ILE A 232 7.65 1.51 18.55
N LYS A 233 7.98 2.37 19.51
CA LYS A 233 7.76 3.81 19.39
C LYS A 233 9.01 4.43 18.77
N SER A 234 8.87 5.04 17.61
CA SER A 234 9.95 5.79 16.94
C SER A 234 9.60 7.27 16.84
N HIS A 235 10.62 8.12 16.81
CA HIS A 235 10.46 9.57 16.62
C HIS A 235 10.97 9.96 15.25
N ARG A 236 10.16 10.73 14.50
CA ARG A 236 10.55 11.21 13.17
C ARG A 236 10.00 12.60 12.90
N LYS A 237 10.89 13.55 12.59
CA LYS A 237 10.53 14.96 12.33
C LYS A 237 9.60 15.54 13.43
N GLY A 238 9.91 15.25 14.71
CA GLY A 238 9.13 15.71 15.86
C GLY A 238 7.79 14.99 16.12
N LYS A 239 7.38 14.05 15.25
CA LYS A 239 6.16 13.26 15.44
C LYS A 239 6.47 11.86 15.97
N ILE A 240 5.63 11.38 16.89
CA ILE A 240 5.65 10.00 17.38
C ILE A 240 5.05 9.09 16.30
N ILE A 241 5.79 8.08 15.88
CA ILE A 241 5.35 7.04 14.95
C ILE A 241 5.37 5.71 15.71
N TYR A 242 4.35 4.88 15.47
CA TYR A 242 4.28 3.54 16.02
C TYR A 242 4.61 2.53 14.93
N GLU A 243 5.49 1.60 15.24
CA GLU A 243 5.95 0.54 14.34
C GLU A 243 5.52 -0.82 14.88
N LEU A 244 4.67 -1.50 14.13
CA LEU A 244 4.33 -2.90 14.36
C LEU A 244 5.41 -3.77 13.73
N LYS A 245 6.21 -4.45 14.54
CA LYS A 245 7.15 -5.47 14.10
C LYS A 245 6.55 -6.86 14.31
N ILE A 246 6.50 -7.64 13.24
CA ILE A 246 6.01 -9.03 13.25
C ILE A 246 7.19 -9.94 12.92
N GLU A 247 7.46 -10.91 13.79
CA GLU A 247 8.48 -11.94 13.58
C GLU A 247 7.84 -13.18 12.97
N LEU A 248 8.51 -13.77 11.99
CA LEU A 248 8.03 -14.96 11.27
C LEU A 248 8.79 -16.21 11.72
N LYS A 249 8.14 -17.38 11.65
CA LYS A 249 8.72 -18.67 12.08
C LYS A 249 9.87 -19.16 11.19
N ARG A 250 9.84 -18.85 9.89
CA ARG A 250 10.85 -19.28 8.91
C ARG A 250 11.70 -18.11 8.42
N GLY A 251 12.98 -18.07 8.83
CA GLY A 251 14.00 -17.11 8.40
C GLY A 251 13.98 -15.75 9.12
N VAL A 252 15.07 -14.98 8.99
CA VAL A 252 15.31 -13.64 9.62
C VAL A 252 14.45 -12.53 8.99
N SER A 253 13.26 -12.83 8.48
CA SER A 253 12.40 -11.79 7.89
C SER A 253 11.45 -11.23 8.92
N GLN A 254 11.77 -10.06 9.44
CA GLN A 254 10.86 -9.22 10.22
C GLN A 254 10.00 -8.38 9.27
N VAL A 255 8.71 -8.29 9.57
CA VAL A 255 7.78 -7.40 8.88
C VAL A 255 7.56 -6.16 9.74
N ILE A 256 7.89 -4.99 9.18
CA ILE A 256 7.72 -3.71 9.87
C ILE A 256 6.62 -2.92 9.17
N ILE A 257 5.61 -2.49 9.93
CA ILE A 257 4.51 -1.65 9.45
C ILE A 257 4.44 -0.41 10.33
N LYS A 258 4.56 0.78 9.73
CA LYS A 258 4.34 2.05 10.42
C LYS A 258 2.84 2.32 10.49
N VAL A 259 2.32 2.60 11.67
CA VAL A 259 0.89 2.65 11.97
C VAL A 259 0.52 3.97 12.64
N ASN A 260 -0.67 4.47 12.33
CA ASN A 260 -1.25 5.64 13.00
C ASN A 260 -1.66 5.29 14.44
N LYS A 261 -1.40 6.18 15.40
CA LYS A 261 -1.76 6.01 16.82
C LYS A 261 -3.22 5.55 17.01
N GLY A 262 -4.14 6.14 16.24
CA GLY A 262 -5.57 5.86 16.36
C GLY A 262 -6.00 4.43 16.00
N GLN A 263 -5.13 3.60 15.41
CA GLN A 263 -5.45 2.21 15.05
C GLN A 263 -4.81 1.16 15.96
N ILE A 264 -3.97 1.56 16.92
CA ILE A 264 -3.17 0.63 17.74
C ILE A 264 -4.07 -0.35 18.49
N ASP A 265 -5.12 0.14 19.15
CA ASP A 265 -6.00 -0.69 19.98
C ASP A 265 -6.81 -1.67 19.13
N SER A 266 -7.35 -1.19 18.02
CA SER A 266 -8.03 -2.01 17.01
C SER A 266 -7.14 -3.11 16.43
N ILE A 267 -5.88 -2.79 16.11
CA ILE A 267 -4.90 -3.76 15.60
C ILE A 267 -4.50 -4.77 16.68
N ASN A 268 -4.27 -4.32 17.92
CA ASN A 268 -3.96 -5.20 19.04
C ASN A 268 -5.07 -6.22 19.29
N LYS A 269 -6.33 -5.77 19.30
CA LYS A 269 -7.49 -6.64 19.44
C LYS A 269 -7.55 -7.68 18.31
N LEU A 270 -7.25 -7.26 17.08
CA LEU A 270 -7.24 -8.15 15.91
C LEU A 270 -6.12 -9.19 16.00
N LEU A 271 -4.89 -8.77 16.31
CA LEU A 271 -3.73 -9.66 16.39
C LEU A 271 -3.86 -10.67 17.53
N LYS A 272 -4.34 -10.25 18.70
CA LYS A 272 -4.61 -11.17 19.82
C LYS A 272 -5.57 -12.29 19.42
N LYS A 273 -6.61 -11.98 18.65
CA LYS A 273 -7.57 -12.99 18.16
C LYS A 273 -6.98 -13.97 17.12
N LYS A 274 -5.91 -13.58 16.43
CA LYS A 274 -5.32 -14.35 15.32
C LYS A 274 -4.05 -15.13 15.68
N ILE A 275 -3.39 -14.74 16.77
CA ILE A 275 -2.10 -15.31 17.22
C ILE A 275 -2.27 -16.11 18.53
N SER A 276 -3.42 -15.97 19.21
CA SER A 276 -3.87 -16.90 20.27
C SER A 276 -4.14 -18.28 19.70
#